data_AF-A0A967SZY7-F1
#
_entry.id   AF-A0A967SZY7-F1
#
_cell.length_a   1.000
_cell.length_b   1.000
_cell.length_c   1.000
_cell.angle_alpha   90.00
_cell.angle_beta   90.00
_cell.angle_gamma   90.00
#
_symmetry.space_group_name_H-M   'P 1'
#
loop_
_entity.id
_entity.type
_entity.pdbx_description
1 polymer ?
#
loop_
_entity_poly.entity_id
_entity_poly.type
_entity_poly.pdbx_seq_one_letter_code
_entity_poly.pdbx_strand_id
1 'polypeptide(L)'
;HVTALTGVGVGGGSLVYANTLPEPPEEFFEASSWKGLADWKAELEPHYARARRMLGVTEHPYDTWSDEVVREVAEDMGRGAAF
;
A
#
# COMPACT_ATOMS: atom_id res chain seq x y z
N HIS A 1 -14.98 18.52 8.26
CA HIS A 1 -13.64 19.11 8.37
C HIS A 1 -12.65 18.15 7.72
N VAL A 2 -11.88 18.60 6.72
CA VAL A 2 -10.82 17.80 6.08
C VAL A 2 -9.49 18.51 6.35
N THR A 3 -8.52 17.79 6.89
CA THR A 3 -7.16 18.30 7.15
C THR A 3 -6.21 17.55 6.23
N ALA A 4 -5.56 18.26 5.30
CA ALA A 4 -4.53 17.70 4.43
C ALA A 4 -3.15 18.18 4.92
N LEU A 5 -2.27 17.23 5.23
CA LEU A 5 -0.88 17.49 5.61
C LEU A 5 0.00 17.41 4.36
N THR A 6 0.75 18.46 4.07
CA THR A 6 1.73 18.48 2.99
C THR A 6 3.10 18.90 3.53
N GLY A 7 4.12 18.10 3.25
CA GLY A 7 5.51 18.48 3.53
C GLY A 7 5.98 19.50 2.48
N VAL A 8 6.48 20.66 2.91
CA VAL A 8 7.00 21.69 2.01
C VAL A 8 8.53 21.60 2.01
N GLY A 9 9.09 21.01 0.96
CA GLY A 9 10.54 20.79 0.78
C GLY A 9 10.81 20.03 -0.53
N VAL A 10 12.06 19.98 -1.00
CA VAL A 10 12.44 19.17 -2.19
C VAL A 10 12.17 17.70 -1.87
N GLY A 11 11.13 17.11 -2.49
CA GLY A 11 10.57 15.79 -2.18
C GLY A 11 9.07 15.81 -1.85
N GLY A 12 8.53 16.94 -1.40
CA GLY A 12 7.11 17.09 -1.10
C GLY A 12 6.61 16.11 -0.02
N GLY A 13 5.52 15.39 -0.30
CA GLY A 13 4.97 14.39 0.62
C GLY A 13 5.93 13.24 0.97
N SER A 14 6.97 13.00 0.15
CA SER A 14 7.97 11.95 0.42
C SER A 14 8.78 12.20 1.70
N LEU A 15 8.81 13.43 2.22
CA LEU A 15 9.51 13.79 3.47
C LEU A 15 8.72 13.38 4.73
N VAL A 16 7.43 13.10 4.57
CA VAL A 16 6.49 12.77 5.65
C VAL A 16 5.89 11.37 5.47
N TYR A 17 6.24 10.71 4.36
CA TYR A 17 5.75 9.39 4.00
C TYR A 17 6.57 8.31 4.72
N ALA A 18 5.91 7.35 5.37
CA ALA A 18 6.55 6.27 6.11
C ALA A 18 7.18 5.17 5.25
N ASN A 19 7.40 5.42 3.94
CA ASN A 19 7.98 4.48 2.96
C ASN A 19 7.24 3.14 2.78
N THR A 20 6.02 2.98 3.28
CA THR A 20 5.19 1.78 3.02
C THR A 20 4.65 1.83 1.59
N LEU A 21 4.96 0.87 0.73
CA LEU A 21 4.56 0.91 -0.70
C LEU A 21 3.62 -0.27 -1.04
N PRO A 22 2.37 -0.26 -0.52
CA PRO A 22 1.43 -1.33 -0.81
C PRO A 22 0.97 -1.24 -2.26
N GLU A 23 0.90 -2.39 -2.93
CA GLU A 23 0.17 -2.47 -4.20
C GLU A 23 -1.34 -2.51 -3.90
N PRO A 24 -2.17 -1.80 -4.69
CA PRO A 24 -3.61 -1.90 -4.53
C PRO A 24 -4.12 -3.32 -4.79
N PRO A 25 -5.19 -3.74 -4.11
CA PRO A 25 -5.81 -5.04 -4.35
C PRO A 25 -6.63 -5.02 -5.66
N GLU A 26 -7.05 -6.20 -6.13
CA GLU A 26 -7.77 -6.36 -7.41
C GLU A 26 -9.01 -5.46 -7.52
N GLU A 27 -9.75 -5.31 -6.41
CA GLU A 27 -10.98 -4.53 -6.34
C GLU A 27 -10.77 -3.05 -6.69
N PHE A 28 -9.54 -2.54 -6.51
CA PHE A 28 -9.19 -1.19 -6.93
C PHE A 28 -9.18 -1.07 -8.46
N PHE A 29 -8.54 -2.00 -9.16
CA PHE A 29 -8.47 -2.00 -10.63
C PHE A 29 -9.84 -2.27 -11.25
N GLU A 30 -10.65 -3.10 -10.60
CA GLU A 30 -12.00 -3.47 -11.02
C GLU A 30 -13.11 -2.53 -10.49
N ALA A 31 -12.76 -1.35 -9.96
CA ALA A 31 -13.75 -0.43 -9.44
C ALA A 31 -14.71 0.05 -10.56
N SER A 32 -16.02 0.04 -10.28
CA SER A 32 -17.06 0.42 -11.26
C SER A 32 -16.92 1.85 -11.78
N SER A 33 -16.26 2.73 -11.02
CA SER A 33 -15.99 4.12 -11.39
C SER A 33 -15.09 4.28 -12.61
N TRP A 34 -14.26 3.27 -12.96
CA TRP A 34 -13.26 3.42 -14.02
C TRP A 34 -12.92 2.16 -14.81
N LYS A 35 -13.31 0.95 -14.37
CA LYS A 35 -12.98 -0.31 -15.07
C LYS A 35 -13.42 -0.38 -16.55
N GLY A 36 -14.40 0.43 -16.94
CA GLY A 36 -14.88 0.47 -18.33
C GLY A 36 -13.95 1.21 -19.30
N LEU A 37 -12.89 1.84 -18.79
CA LEU A 37 -11.97 2.65 -19.59
C LEU A 37 -10.81 1.82 -20.17
N ALA A 38 -10.30 0.85 -19.39
CA ALA A 38 -9.20 -0.02 -19.78
C ALA A 38 -9.10 -1.23 -18.84
N ASP A 39 -8.32 -2.24 -19.24
CA ASP A 39 -7.79 -3.25 -18.32
C ASP A 39 -6.67 -2.62 -17.48
N TRP A 40 -7.07 -1.93 -16.41
CA TRP A 40 -6.16 -1.12 -15.60
C TRP A 40 -5.07 -1.93 -14.94
N LYS A 41 -5.34 -3.20 -14.60
CA LYS A 41 -4.33 -4.06 -14.00
C LYS A 41 -3.22 -4.36 -14.99
N ALA A 42 -3.57 -4.82 -16.19
CA ALA A 42 -2.60 -5.09 -17.23
C ALA A 42 -1.84 -3.83 -17.67
N GLU A 43 -2.53 -2.69 -17.72
CA GLU A 43 -1.93 -1.42 -18.13
C GLU A 43 -0.96 -0.87 -17.08
N LEU A 44 -1.29 -0.95 -15.79
CA LEU A 44 -0.51 -0.36 -14.71
C LEU A 44 0.59 -1.27 -14.15
N GLU A 45 0.48 -2.59 -14.30
CA GLU A 45 1.48 -3.57 -13.84
C GLU A 45 2.94 -3.20 -14.21
N PRO A 46 3.30 -2.88 -15.47
CA PRO A 46 4.68 -2.54 -15.81
C PRO A 46 5.16 -1.23 -15.14
N HIS A 47 4.23 -0.33 -14.80
CA HIS A 47 4.54 0.92 -14.11
C HIS A 47 4.79 0.68 -12.61
N TYR A 48 3.98 -0.17 -11.96
CA TYR A 48 4.23 -0.60 -10.58
C TYR A 48 5.58 -1.32 -10.45
N ALA A 49 5.89 -2.24 -11.37
CA ALA A 49 7.18 -2.92 -11.41
C ALA A 49 8.36 -1.94 -11.53
N ARG A 50 8.20 -0.88 -12.36
CA ARG A 50 9.23 0.15 -12.51
C ARG A 50 9.39 1.00 -11.25
N ALA A 51 8.28 1.42 -10.63
CA ALA A 51 8.29 2.20 -9.40
C ALA A 51 8.93 1.42 -8.25
N ARG A 52 8.58 0.14 -8.08
CA ARG A 52 9.18 -0.75 -7.07
C ARG A 52 10.70 -0.80 -7.15
N ARG A 53 11.24 -0.96 -8.36
CA ARG A 53 12.69 -0.96 -8.60
C ARG A 53 13.32 0.40 -8.27
N MET A 54 12.70 1.50 -8.72
CA MET A 54 13.24 2.85 -8.50
C MET A 54 13.23 3.25 -7.03
N LEU A 55 12.22 2.81 -6.28
CA LEU A 55 12.03 3.14 -4.87
C LEU A 55 12.74 2.17 -3.92
N GLY A 56 13.39 1.12 -4.44
CA GLY A 56 14.12 0.15 -3.62
C GLY A 56 13.22 -0.61 -2.65
N VAL A 57 12.00 -0.96 -3.08
CA VAL A 57 11.04 -1.70 -2.25
C VAL A 57 11.67 -2.99 -1.73
N THR A 58 11.61 -3.19 -0.43
CA THR A 58 12.05 -4.40 0.27
C THR A 58 10.99 -4.79 1.30
N GLU A 59 10.92 -6.08 1.62
CA GLU A 59 10.16 -6.55 2.77
C GLU A 59 10.83 -6.09 4.07
N HIS A 60 10.01 -5.78 5.07
CA HIS A 60 10.50 -5.47 6.40
C HIS A 60 10.92 -6.79 7.09
N PRO A 61 12.20 -6.95 7.50
CA PRO A 61 12.75 -8.25 7.85
C PRO A 61 12.45 -8.73 9.28
N TYR A 62 11.71 -7.94 10.07
CA TYR A 62 11.49 -8.25 11.49
C TYR A 62 10.01 -8.12 11.83
N ASP A 63 9.49 -9.11 12.55
CA ASP A 63 8.28 -8.95 13.33
C ASP A 63 8.61 -8.22 14.64
N THR A 64 7.79 -7.26 15.01
CA THR A 64 7.83 -6.61 16.31
C THR A 64 6.81 -7.24 17.25
N TRP A 65 6.95 -7.00 18.55
CA TRP A 65 5.95 -7.42 19.54
C TRP A 65 4.55 -6.85 19.22
N SER A 66 4.49 -5.63 18.67
CA SER A 66 3.24 -5.04 18.21
C SER A 66 2.59 -5.86 17.09
N ASP A 67 3.39 -6.40 16.16
CA ASP A 67 2.88 -7.24 15.07
C ASP A 67 2.31 -8.57 15.62
N GLU A 68 2.95 -9.15 16.64
CA GLU A 68 2.45 -10.35 17.32
C GLU A 68 1.10 -10.11 18.02
N VAL A 69 0.97 -8.99 18.73
CA VAL A 69 -0.31 -8.63 19.38
C VAL A 69 -1.42 -8.40 18.35
N VAL A 70 -1.11 -7.73 17.23
CA VAL A 70 -2.12 -7.53 16.17
C VAL A 70 -2.49 -8.86 15.50
N ARG A 71 -1.55 -9.80 15.37
CA ARG A 71 -1.80 -11.15 14.88
C ARG A 71 -2.75 -11.93 15.79
N GLU A 72 -2.50 -11.94 17.10
CA GLU A 72 -3.37 -12.60 18.09
C GLU A 72 -4.80 -12.04 18.04
N VAL A 73 -4.95 -10.71 17.99
CA VAL A 73 -6.27 -10.07 17.85
C VAL A 73 -6.93 -10.47 16.53
N ALA A 74 -6.19 -10.53 15.43
CA ALA A 74 -6.72 -10.97 14.15
C ALA A 74 -7.19 -12.43 14.19
N GLU A 75 -6.47 -13.32 14.88
CA GLU A 75 -6.86 -14.71 15.10
C GLU A 75 -8.15 -14.83 15.93
N ASP A 76 -8.24 -14.10 17.05
CA ASP A 76 -9.43 -14.05 17.91
C ASP A 76 -10.67 -13.53 17.15
N MET A 77 -10.46 -12.63 16.19
CA MET A 77 -11.51 -12.08 15.32
C MET A 77 -11.83 -13.00 14.13
N GLY A 78 -11.19 -14.17 14.01
CA GLY A 78 -11.37 -15.11 12.89
C GLY A 78 -10.81 -14.59 11.56
N ARG A 79 -9.90 -13.62 11.59
CA ARG A 79 -9.24 -12.97 10.43
C ARG A 79 -7.73 -13.19 10.37
N GLY A 80 -7.18 -14.13 11.14
CA GLY A 80 -5.73 -14.41 11.17
C GLY A 80 -5.11 -14.70 9.80
N ALA A 81 -5.88 -15.19 8.83
CA ALA A 81 -5.40 -15.42 7.46
C ALA A 81 -5.11 -14.14 6.63
N ALA A 82 -5.49 -12.96 7.14
CA ALA A 82 -5.27 -11.67 6.49
C ALA A 82 -4.15 -10.84 7.14
N PHE A 83 -3.43 -11.43 8.12
CA PHE A 83 -2.27 -10.82 8.78
C PHE A 83 -0.96 -11.27 8.13
#